data_AF-A0A537Y120-F1
#
_entry.id   AF-A0A537Y120-F1
#
_cell.length_a   1.000
_cell.length_b   1.000
_cell.length_c   1.000
_cell.angle_alpha   90.00
_cell.angle_beta   90.00
_cell.angle_gamma   90.00
#
_symmetry.space_group_name_H-M   'P 1'
#
loop_
_entity.id
_entity.type
_entity.pdbx_description
1 polymer ?
#
loop_
_entity_poly.entity_id
_entity_poly.type
_entity_poly.pdbx_seq_one_letter_code
_entity_poly.pdbx_strand_id
1 'polypeptide(L)'
;MTDQAPSVGRDLKDKAIGLAGSSSDAIKDQASEFVDAAKDVASQATDKLRQTVDGQKNAGAEYVGSLAETIRRAAREFDGDLPIAGTYIRKAAAQVEGVADTIRTGNFNDLVRGAQSFARRQPAALLGMAVLAGFGVVRFLKSSAETSEGGGSGLSDGNTLARNSASQSNADNRGYRDEFTN
;
A
#
# COMPACT_ATOMS: atom_id res chain seq x y z
N MET A 1 11.03 -24.15 -14.69
CA MET A 1 9.67 -23.60 -14.73
C MET A 1 9.75 -22.08 -14.63
N THR A 2 10.01 -21.38 -15.73
CA THR A 2 10.02 -19.90 -15.80
C THR A 2 10.01 -19.49 -17.27
N ASP A 3 8.83 -19.48 -17.91
CA ASP A 3 8.69 -18.98 -19.30
C ASP A 3 7.36 -18.22 -19.54
N GLN A 4 6.67 -17.76 -18.50
CA GLN A 4 5.37 -17.06 -18.62
C GLN A 4 5.42 -15.53 -18.39
N ALA A 5 6.60 -14.94 -18.24
CA ALA A 5 6.74 -13.49 -18.09
C ALA A 5 6.60 -12.63 -19.39
N PRO A 6 6.80 -13.12 -20.64
CA PRO A 6 6.94 -12.21 -21.78
C PRO A 6 5.62 -11.80 -22.47
N SER A 7 4.46 -12.35 -22.09
CA SER A 7 3.17 -12.04 -22.74
C SER A 7 2.48 -10.82 -22.15
N VAL A 8 2.35 -10.75 -20.81
CA VAL A 8 1.66 -9.64 -20.12
C VAL A 8 2.27 -8.28 -20.46
N GLY A 9 3.60 -8.19 -20.56
CA GLY A 9 4.29 -6.95 -20.93
C GLY A 9 4.04 -6.51 -22.38
N ARG A 10 3.75 -7.44 -23.29
CA ARG A 10 3.51 -7.17 -24.71
C ARG A 10 2.10 -6.64 -24.92
N ASP A 11 1.11 -7.28 -24.31
CA ASP A 11 -0.29 -6.81 -24.32
C ASP A 11 -0.45 -5.42 -23.68
N LEU A 12 0.28 -5.16 -22.59
CA LEU A 12 0.31 -3.83 -21.97
C LEU A 12 0.92 -2.78 -22.88
N LYS A 13 2.04 -3.11 -23.55
CA LYS A 13 2.72 -2.22 -24.48
C LYS A 13 1.83 -1.93 -25.70
N ASP A 14 1.16 -2.93 -26.24
CA ASP A 14 0.28 -2.78 -27.40
C ASP A 14 -0.98 -1.98 -27.05
N LYS A 15 -1.57 -2.19 -25.88
CA LYS A 15 -2.65 -1.33 -25.37
C LYS A 15 -2.19 0.10 -25.08
N ALA A 16 -0.99 0.30 -24.54
CA ALA A 16 -0.41 1.62 -24.29
C ALA A 16 -0.11 2.37 -25.59
N ILE A 17 0.38 1.67 -26.61
CA ILE A 17 0.59 2.22 -27.96
C ILE A 17 -0.76 2.52 -28.63
N GLY A 18 -1.78 1.67 -28.45
CA GLY A 18 -3.13 1.91 -28.95
C GLY A 18 -3.80 3.13 -28.31
N LEU A 19 -3.62 3.32 -27.00
CA LEU A 19 -4.06 4.52 -26.27
C LEU A 19 -3.26 5.75 -26.68
N ALA A 20 -1.97 5.63 -26.97
CA ALA A 20 -1.20 6.74 -27.53
C ALA A 20 -1.60 7.06 -28.99
N GLY A 21 -2.15 6.08 -29.71
CA GLY A 21 -2.59 6.17 -31.10
C GLY A 21 -4.04 6.61 -31.30
N SER A 22 -4.92 6.51 -30.29
CA SER A 22 -6.20 7.21 -30.29
C SER A 22 -5.96 8.72 -30.37
N SER A 23 -6.65 9.40 -31.28
CA SER A 23 -6.44 10.82 -31.61
C SER A 23 -6.17 11.67 -30.38
N SER A 24 -5.01 12.33 -30.36
CA SER A 24 -4.55 13.11 -29.21
C SER A 24 -5.55 14.19 -28.78
N ASP A 25 -6.46 14.60 -29.66
CA ASP A 25 -7.52 15.56 -29.36
C ASP A 25 -8.62 14.95 -28.46
N ALA A 26 -9.09 13.73 -28.77
CA ALA A 26 -10.08 13.04 -27.92
C ALA A 26 -9.53 12.76 -26.50
N ILE A 27 -8.24 12.44 -26.41
CA ILE A 27 -7.57 12.23 -25.12
C ILE A 27 -7.41 13.55 -24.36
N LYS A 28 -7.04 14.64 -25.05
CA LYS A 28 -6.92 15.96 -24.42
C LYS A 28 -8.26 16.46 -23.90
N ASP A 29 -9.34 16.25 -24.63
CA ASP A 29 -10.67 16.69 -24.21
C ASP A 29 -11.13 15.94 -22.96
N GLN A 30 -11.04 14.60 -22.97
CA GLN A 30 -11.37 13.78 -21.80
C GLN A 30 -10.43 14.04 -20.62
N ALA A 31 -9.14 14.25 -20.88
CA ALA A 31 -8.18 14.61 -19.84
C ALA A 31 -8.45 16.00 -19.26
N SER A 32 -8.88 16.96 -20.07
CA SER A 32 -9.18 18.32 -19.60
C SER A 32 -10.39 18.33 -18.68
N GLU A 33 -11.46 17.63 -19.07
CA GLU A 33 -12.65 17.46 -18.22
C GLU A 33 -12.31 16.78 -16.89
N PHE A 34 -11.52 15.71 -16.94
CA PHE A 34 -11.04 15.04 -15.73
C PHE A 34 -10.16 15.94 -14.85
N VAL A 35 -9.27 16.72 -15.46
CA VAL A 35 -8.39 17.67 -14.75
C VAL A 35 -9.23 18.76 -14.08
N ASP A 36 -10.27 19.27 -14.72
CA ASP A 36 -11.11 20.30 -14.14
C ASP A 36 -11.97 19.78 -12.99
N ALA A 37 -12.54 18.57 -13.12
CA ALA A 37 -13.20 17.90 -12.00
C ALA A 37 -12.24 17.62 -10.83
N ALA A 38 -11.02 17.17 -11.13
CA ALA A 38 -10.00 16.91 -10.13
C ALA A 38 -9.54 18.21 -9.42
N LYS A 39 -9.45 19.34 -10.12
CA LYS A 39 -9.11 20.64 -9.53
C LYS A 39 -10.16 21.10 -8.52
N ASP A 40 -11.44 20.92 -8.81
CA ASP A 40 -12.51 21.32 -7.89
C ASP A 40 -12.45 20.50 -6.60
N VAL A 41 -12.38 19.16 -6.73
CA VAL A 41 -12.21 18.26 -5.58
C VAL A 41 -10.94 18.58 -4.79
N ALA A 42 -9.81 18.80 -5.48
CA ALA A 42 -8.55 19.14 -4.85
C ALA A 42 -8.60 20.47 -4.11
N SER A 43 -9.31 21.47 -4.64
CA SER A 43 -9.49 22.77 -4.00
C SER A 43 -10.30 22.64 -2.71
N GLN A 44 -11.42 21.94 -2.76
CA GLN A 44 -12.25 21.67 -1.57
C GLN A 44 -11.51 20.86 -0.50
N ALA A 45 -10.76 19.84 -0.91
CA ALA A 45 -9.92 19.06 -0.01
C ALA A 45 -8.81 19.93 0.61
N THR A 46 -8.15 20.77 -0.20
CA THR A 46 -7.10 21.67 0.26
C THR A 46 -7.61 22.65 1.31
N ASP A 47 -8.79 23.24 1.12
CA ASP A 47 -9.33 24.20 2.08
C ASP A 47 -9.72 23.54 3.41
N LYS A 48 -10.31 22.34 3.36
CA LYS A 48 -10.57 21.53 4.57
C LYS A 48 -9.27 21.12 5.29
N LEU A 49 -8.25 20.75 4.53
CA LEU A 49 -6.94 20.41 5.08
C LEU A 49 -6.28 21.62 5.74
N ARG A 50 -6.31 22.80 5.10
CA ARG A 50 -5.78 24.04 5.70
C ARG A 50 -6.40 24.34 7.05
N GLN A 51 -7.72 24.22 7.16
CA GLN A 51 -8.44 24.43 8.42
C GLN A 51 -8.08 23.43 9.53
N THR A 52 -7.71 22.20 9.15
CA THR A 52 -7.37 21.12 10.10
C THR A 52 -5.89 21.13 10.48
N VAL A 53 -5.01 21.45 9.53
CA VAL A 53 -3.55 21.39 9.68
C VAL A 53 -3.04 22.41 10.69
N ASP A 54 -3.63 23.60 10.78
CA ASP A 54 -3.21 24.64 11.73
C ASP A 54 -3.25 24.17 13.21
N GLY A 55 -4.13 23.23 13.55
CA GLY A 55 -4.21 22.65 14.90
C GLY A 55 -3.27 21.46 15.16
N GLN A 56 -2.64 20.87 14.13
CA GLN A 56 -1.90 19.60 14.25
C GLN A 56 -0.46 19.63 13.73
N LYS A 57 0.09 20.82 13.39
CA LYS A 57 1.46 20.98 12.87
C LYS A 57 2.53 20.36 13.79
N ASN A 58 2.39 20.54 15.10
CA ASN A 58 3.36 20.00 16.08
C ASN A 58 3.36 18.47 16.12
N ALA A 59 2.18 17.84 16.11
CA ALA A 59 2.07 16.38 16.09
C ALA A 59 2.62 15.78 14.78
N GLY A 60 2.39 16.45 13.65
CA GLY A 60 2.96 16.06 12.37
C GLY A 60 4.48 16.15 12.34
N ALA A 61 5.06 17.23 12.87
CA ALA A 61 6.51 17.42 12.93
C ALA A 61 7.19 16.36 13.81
N GLU A 62 6.61 16.01 14.96
CA GLU A 62 7.10 14.95 15.86
C GLU A 62 7.14 13.59 15.15
N TYR A 63 6.07 13.25 14.42
CA TYR A 63 5.96 11.99 13.69
C TYR A 63 6.98 11.90 12.55
N VAL A 64 7.15 12.98 11.78
CA VAL A 64 8.15 13.04 10.70
C VAL A 64 9.57 12.94 11.26
N GLY A 65 9.85 13.58 12.40
CA GLY A 65 11.13 13.45 13.10
C GLY A 65 11.43 12.01 13.53
N SER A 66 10.45 11.32 14.12
CA SER A 66 10.55 9.91 14.50
C SER A 66 10.81 8.98 13.30
N LEU A 67 10.12 9.24 12.19
CA LEU A 67 10.31 8.49 10.95
C LEU A 67 11.71 8.71 10.35
N ALA A 68 12.16 9.97 10.29
CA ALA A 68 13.51 10.31 9.82
C ALA A 68 14.58 9.63 10.66
N GLU A 69 14.41 9.58 11.98
CA GLU A 69 15.33 8.88 12.90
C GLU A 69 15.32 7.36 12.66
N THR A 70 14.15 6.77 12.40
CA THR A 70 14.01 5.34 12.07
C THR A 70 14.70 5.00 10.74
N ILE A 71 14.49 5.83 9.71
CA ILE A 71 15.15 5.69 8.41
C ILE A 71 16.66 5.88 8.56
N ARG A 72 17.11 6.84 9.38
CA ARG A 72 18.54 7.07 9.63
C ARG A 72 19.18 5.86 10.33
N ARG A 73 18.48 5.22 11.27
CA ARG A 73 18.92 3.97 11.91
C ARG A 73 19.05 2.84 10.89
N ALA A 74 18.04 2.63 10.07
CA ALA A 74 18.09 1.63 8.99
C ALA A 74 19.21 1.93 7.98
N ALA A 75 19.39 3.19 7.58
CA ALA A 75 20.44 3.58 6.65
C ALA A 75 21.85 3.33 7.20
N ARG A 76 22.08 3.52 8.51
CA ARG A 76 23.36 3.17 9.16
C ARG A 76 23.65 1.68 9.10
N GLU A 77 22.61 0.84 9.17
CA GLU A 77 22.72 -0.61 9.00
C GLU A 77 23.09 -0.99 7.55
N PHE A 78 22.57 -0.24 6.57
CA PHE A 78 22.81 -0.48 5.13
C PHE A 78 24.08 0.19 4.55
N ASP A 79 24.69 1.16 5.24
CA ASP A 79 25.88 1.89 4.76
C ASP A 79 27.13 0.99 4.67
N GLY A 80 27.12 -0.18 5.33
CA GLY A 80 28.19 -1.18 5.28
C GLY A 80 28.24 -2.01 4.00
N ASP A 81 27.11 -2.21 3.31
CA ASP A 81 26.99 -3.23 2.25
C ASP A 81 26.93 -2.67 0.82
N LEU A 82 26.52 -1.41 0.61
CA LEU A 82 26.25 -0.87 -0.74
C LEU A 82 26.69 0.60 -0.92
N PRO A 83 27.92 0.89 -1.37
CA PRO A 83 28.44 2.26 -1.55
C PRO A 83 27.68 3.10 -2.59
N ILE A 84 27.02 2.45 -3.57
CA ILE A 84 26.15 3.13 -4.54
C ILE A 84 24.83 3.60 -3.91
N ALA A 85 24.29 2.85 -2.95
CA ALA A 85 23.02 3.19 -2.28
C ALA A 85 23.19 4.38 -1.33
N GLY A 86 24.34 4.47 -0.62
CA GLY A 86 24.61 5.53 0.35
C GLY A 86 24.49 6.95 -0.21
N THR A 87 24.84 7.17 -1.49
CA THR A 87 24.73 8.49 -2.13
C THR A 87 23.28 8.89 -2.44
N TYR A 88 22.45 7.94 -2.87
CA TYR A 88 21.02 8.19 -3.09
C TYR A 88 20.26 8.36 -1.77
N ILE A 89 20.60 7.56 -0.75
CA ILE A 89 20.02 7.64 0.58
C ILE A 89 20.35 8.98 1.25
N ARG A 90 21.60 9.47 1.15
CA ARG A 90 21.97 10.81 1.67
C ARG A 90 21.19 11.94 0.99
N LYS A 91 21.00 11.87 -0.33
CA LYS A 91 20.18 12.85 -1.07
C LYS A 91 18.71 12.79 -0.66
N ALA A 92 18.17 11.60 -0.42
CA ALA A 92 16.81 11.43 0.06
C ALA A 92 16.65 11.99 1.49
N ALA A 93 17.60 11.71 2.39
CA ALA A 93 17.58 12.23 3.76
C ALA A 93 17.57 13.77 3.81
N ALA A 94 18.42 14.42 3.01
CA ALA A 94 18.45 15.88 2.93
C ALA A 94 17.13 16.50 2.40
N GLN A 95 16.42 15.79 1.52
CA GLN A 95 15.10 16.22 1.06
C GLN A 95 14.03 16.06 2.14
N VAL A 96 14.08 14.99 2.93
CA VAL A 96 13.14 14.73 4.04
C VAL A 96 13.27 15.79 5.14
N GLU A 97 14.49 16.24 5.43
CA GLU A 97 14.75 17.30 6.42
C GLU A 97 14.11 18.64 6.01
N GLY A 98 14.24 19.03 4.74
CA GLY A 98 13.57 20.22 4.20
C GLY A 98 12.04 20.15 4.25
N VAL A 99 11.46 18.94 4.17
CA VAL A 99 10.02 18.74 4.33
C VAL A 99 9.59 18.93 5.79
N ALA A 100 10.37 18.45 6.76
CA ALA A 100 10.08 18.62 8.18
C ALA A 100 10.06 20.11 8.60
N ASP A 101 11.03 20.90 8.12
CA ASP A 101 11.08 22.33 8.37
C ASP A 101 9.90 23.08 7.74
N THR A 102 9.47 22.67 6.54
CA THR A 102 8.29 23.24 5.87
C THR A 102 6.99 22.93 6.62
N ILE A 103 6.88 21.73 7.20
CA ILE A 103 5.73 21.32 8.03
C ILE A 103 5.70 22.13 9.34
N ARG A 104 6.86 22.30 9.99
CA ARG A 104 6.98 23.07 11.24
C ARG A 104 6.65 24.56 11.05
N THR A 105 7.13 25.16 9.96
CA THR A 105 6.83 26.56 9.62
C THR A 105 5.43 26.74 9.05
N GLY A 106 4.75 25.66 8.67
CA GLY A 106 3.34 25.66 8.30
C GLY A 106 3.05 26.27 6.92
N ASN A 107 4.06 26.42 6.06
CA ASN A 107 3.92 26.98 4.72
C ASN A 107 3.43 25.91 3.72
N PHE A 108 2.16 25.51 3.85
CA PHE A 108 1.53 24.54 2.95
C PHE A 108 1.60 24.97 1.47
N ASN A 109 1.53 26.28 1.21
CA ASN A 109 1.57 26.82 -0.15
C ASN A 109 2.94 26.58 -0.83
N ASP A 110 4.02 26.60 -0.06
CA ASP A 110 5.36 26.33 -0.58
C ASP A 110 5.56 24.82 -0.83
N LEU A 111 4.96 23.98 0.02
CA LEU A 111 4.95 22.53 -0.17
C LEU A 111 4.23 22.14 -1.47
N VAL A 112 3.06 22.74 -1.73
CA VAL A 112 2.31 22.52 -2.98
C VAL A 112 3.09 22.99 -4.20
N ARG A 113 3.73 24.17 -4.14
CA ARG A 113 4.58 24.68 -5.23
C ARG A 113 5.78 23.75 -5.48
N GLY A 114 6.41 23.25 -4.42
CA GLY A 114 7.51 22.28 -4.51
C GLY A 114 7.07 20.98 -5.17
N ALA A 115 5.93 20.42 -4.74
CA ALA A 115 5.34 19.22 -5.33
C ALA A 115 4.98 19.42 -6.81
N GLN A 116 4.39 20.56 -7.18
CA GLN A 116 4.07 20.90 -8.56
C GLN A 116 5.33 21.02 -9.43
N SER A 117 6.40 21.62 -8.90
CA SER A 117 7.68 21.71 -9.60
C SER A 117 8.31 20.33 -9.82
N PHE A 118 8.27 19.47 -8.80
CA PHE A 118 8.76 18.09 -8.90
C PHE A 118 7.97 17.27 -9.92
N ALA A 119 6.63 17.35 -9.88
CA ALA A 119 5.72 16.71 -10.82
C ALA A 119 6.04 17.05 -12.28
N ARG A 120 6.28 18.34 -12.56
CA ARG A 120 6.65 18.83 -13.90
C ARG A 120 8.03 18.35 -14.35
N ARG A 121 8.96 18.17 -13.41
CA ARG A 121 10.35 17.79 -13.70
C ARG A 121 10.51 16.27 -13.84
N GLN A 122 9.68 15.49 -13.16
CA GLN A 122 9.73 14.03 -13.15
C GLN A 122 8.33 13.42 -13.31
N PRO A 123 7.73 13.48 -14.52
CA PRO A 123 6.38 12.96 -14.75
C PRO A 123 6.27 11.46 -14.48
N ALA A 124 7.31 10.67 -14.76
CA ALA A 124 7.33 9.24 -14.47
C ALA A 124 7.28 8.94 -12.96
N ALA A 125 7.99 9.71 -12.14
CA ALA A 125 7.97 9.55 -10.69
C ALA A 125 6.59 9.88 -10.12
N LEU A 126 5.94 10.93 -10.64
CA LEU A 126 4.58 11.29 -10.26
C LEU A 126 3.59 10.17 -10.55
N LEU A 127 3.62 9.59 -11.76
CA LEU A 127 2.75 8.47 -12.13
C LEU A 127 2.98 7.25 -11.24
N GLY A 128 4.25 6.91 -10.95
CA GLY A 128 4.60 5.83 -10.03
C GLY A 128 4.01 6.06 -8.64
N MET A 129 4.15 7.27 -8.09
CA MET A 129 3.59 7.63 -6.79
C MET A 129 2.06 7.60 -6.80
N ALA A 130 1.40 8.06 -7.87
CA ALA A 130 -0.05 8.03 -7.99
C ALA A 130 -0.60 6.60 -7.99
N VAL A 131 0.06 5.68 -8.68
CA VAL A 131 -0.32 4.25 -8.68
C VAL A 131 -0.16 3.65 -7.29
N LEU A 132 0.98 3.89 -6.62
CA LEU A 132 1.22 3.41 -5.26
C LEU A 132 0.20 3.98 -4.27
N ALA A 133 -0.11 5.28 -4.36
CA ALA A 133 -1.10 5.93 -3.51
C ALA A 133 -2.50 5.36 -3.75
N GLY A 134 -2.91 5.19 -5.00
CA GLY A 134 -4.20 4.58 -5.35
C GLY A 134 -4.33 3.15 -4.82
N PHE A 135 -3.30 2.33 -4.99
CA PHE A 135 -3.27 0.98 -4.43
C PHE A 135 -3.32 1.01 -2.89
N GLY A 136 -2.57 1.92 -2.25
CA GLY A 136 -2.60 2.11 -0.81
C GLY A 136 -3.98 2.44 -0.27
N VAL A 137 -4.71 3.35 -0.93
CA VAL A 137 -6.10 3.68 -0.59
C VAL A 137 -7.00 2.45 -0.71
N VAL A 138 -6.93 1.73 -1.83
CA VAL A 138 -7.73 0.50 -2.03
C VAL A 138 -7.40 -0.54 -0.96
N ARG A 139 -6.11 -0.74 -0.66
CA ARG A 139 -5.68 -1.70 0.36
C ARG A 139 -6.14 -1.30 1.75
N PHE A 140 -6.08 0.00 2.09
CA PHE A 140 -6.57 0.54 3.35
C PHE A 140 -8.09 0.33 3.48
N LEU A 141 -8.87 0.72 2.46
CA LEU A 141 -10.32 0.50 2.46
C LEU A 141 -10.67 -0.98 2.61
N LYS A 142 -10.00 -1.87 1.88
CA LYS A 142 -10.17 -3.33 2.02
C LYS A 142 -9.80 -3.82 3.42
N SER A 143 -8.65 -3.38 3.95
CA SER A 143 -8.18 -3.76 5.28
C SER A 143 -9.11 -3.25 6.40
N SER A 144 -9.68 -2.07 6.24
CA SER A 144 -10.63 -1.49 7.19
C SER A 144 -11.97 -2.22 7.13
N ALA A 145 -12.41 -2.67 5.95
CA ALA A 145 -13.61 -3.49 5.81
C ALA A 145 -13.44 -4.88 6.46
N GLU A 146 -12.26 -5.50 6.30
CA GLU A 146 -11.92 -6.78 6.94
C GLU A 146 -11.90 -6.71 8.48
N THR A 147 -11.81 -5.49 9.06
CA THR A 147 -11.84 -5.29 10.52
C THR A 147 -13.29 -5.26 11.08
N SER A 148 -14.32 -5.29 10.22
CA SER A 148 -15.74 -5.30 10.64
C SER A 148 -16.42 -6.67 10.61
N GLU A 149 -15.77 -7.74 10.13
CA GLU A 149 -16.32 -9.11 10.08
C GLU A 149 -15.66 -10.04 11.12
N GLY A 150 -15.45 -9.52 12.33
CA GLY A 150 -14.91 -10.27 13.48
C GLY A 150 -15.92 -10.48 14.61
N GLY A 151 -17.22 -10.33 14.36
CA GLY A 151 -18.24 -10.45 15.39
C GLY A 151 -19.60 -10.85 14.84
N GLY A 152 -19.89 -12.15 14.83
CA GLY A 152 -21.28 -12.64 14.74
C GLY A 152 -21.49 -13.85 13.85
N SER A 153 -21.91 -14.95 14.50
CA SER A 153 -22.81 -15.99 13.99
C SER A 153 -22.35 -16.88 12.82
N GLY A 154 -21.96 -18.10 13.18
CA GLY A 154 -21.97 -19.28 12.32
C GLY A 154 -22.16 -20.54 13.14
N LEU A 155 -23.29 -20.65 13.86
CA LEU A 155 -23.79 -21.93 14.36
C LEU A 155 -24.36 -22.71 13.17
N SER A 156 -24.13 -24.03 13.19
CA SER A 156 -24.77 -25.08 12.38
C SER A 156 -24.07 -25.42 11.07
N ASP A 157 -23.21 -26.43 11.13
CA ASP A 157 -23.07 -27.37 10.00
C ASP A 157 -23.00 -28.80 10.56
N GLY A 158 -24.18 -29.34 10.87
CA GLY A 158 -24.36 -30.75 11.19
C GLY A 158 -24.42 -31.55 9.90
N ASN A 159 -23.27 -31.94 9.35
CA ASN A 159 -23.22 -32.98 8.32
C ASN A 159 -21.85 -33.65 8.21
N THR A 160 -21.40 -34.30 9.29
CA THR A 160 -20.37 -35.32 9.20
C THR A 160 -20.79 -36.46 10.12
N LEU A 161 -21.24 -37.56 9.55
CA LEU A 161 -21.04 -38.96 9.97
C LEU A 161 -21.99 -39.87 9.15
N ALA A 162 -21.88 -39.78 7.84
CA ALA A 162 -22.46 -40.75 6.91
C ALA A 162 -21.47 -41.00 5.77
N ARG A 163 -20.22 -41.34 6.10
CA ARG A 163 -19.36 -42.04 5.16
C ARG A 163 -18.14 -42.64 5.86
N ASN A 164 -17.95 -43.93 5.59
CA ASN A 164 -16.66 -44.59 5.55
C ASN A 164 -16.08 -45.09 6.89
N SER A 165 -16.26 -46.38 7.16
CA SER A 165 -15.16 -47.35 7.00
C SER A 165 -15.58 -48.73 7.46
N ALA A 166 -15.96 -49.56 6.49
CA ALA A 166 -15.84 -51.00 6.61
C ALA A 166 -14.35 -51.35 6.56
N SER A 167 -13.74 -51.62 7.71
CA SER A 167 -12.43 -52.30 7.81
C SER A 167 -11.98 -52.40 9.27
N GLN A 168 -12.49 -53.35 10.05
CA GLN A 168 -11.66 -54.01 11.06
C GLN A 168 -12.29 -55.35 11.49
N SER A 169 -12.18 -56.33 10.61
CA SER A 169 -12.14 -57.73 11.02
C SER A 169 -10.77 -57.97 11.70
N ASN A 170 -10.76 -58.01 13.02
CA ASN A 170 -9.77 -58.72 13.84
C ASN A 170 -10.58 -59.22 15.05
N ALA A 171 -10.99 -60.48 15.08
CA ALA A 171 -10.15 -61.61 15.47
C ALA A 171 -9.45 -61.36 16.81
N ASP A 172 -9.86 -62.16 17.80
CA ASP A 172 -9.12 -62.52 19.00
C ASP A 172 -8.83 -61.42 20.03
N ASN A 173 -9.70 -61.31 21.03
CA ASN A 173 -9.25 -61.57 22.40
C ASN A 173 -10.44 -61.96 23.29
N ARG A 174 -10.78 -63.25 23.25
CA ARG A 174 -11.61 -63.88 24.29
C ARG A 174 -10.85 -63.80 25.60
N GLY A 175 -11.58 -63.40 26.64
CA GLY A 175 -11.03 -63.07 27.94
C GLY A 175 -10.22 -64.17 28.61
N TYR A 176 -9.28 -63.70 29.42
CA TYR A 176 -8.93 -64.23 30.73
C TYR A 176 -8.73 -62.96 31.59
N ARG A 177 -9.62 -62.70 32.55
CA ARG A 177 -9.54 -63.18 33.94
C ARG A 177 -8.58 -62.24 34.71
N ASP A 178 -9.13 -61.26 35.42
CA ASP A 178 -9.49 -61.36 36.85
C ASP A 178 -8.38 -61.97 37.69
N GLU A 179 -7.50 -61.11 38.22
CA GLU A 179 -6.82 -61.42 39.47
C GLU A 179 -6.55 -60.12 40.25
N PHE A 180 -7.48 -59.85 41.17
CA PHE A 180 -7.24 -59.03 42.34
C PHE A 180 -6.39 -59.82 43.37
N THR A 181 -5.45 -59.10 43.99
CA THR A 181 -5.01 -59.21 45.40
C THR A 181 -4.14 -60.39 45.89
N ASN A 182 -3.02 -59.96 46.51
CA ASN A 182 -2.31 -60.47 47.69
C ASN A 182 -1.48 -61.76 47.60
#